data_AF-A0A7S3EPV1-F1
#
_entry.id   AF-A0A7S3EPV1-F1
#
_cell.length_a   1.000
_cell.length_b   1.000
_cell.length_c   1.000
_cell.angle_alpha   90.00
_cell.angle_beta   90.00
_cell.angle_gamma   90.00
#
_symmetry.space_group_name_H-M   'P 1'
#
loop_
_entity.id
_entity.type
_entity.pdbx_description
1 polymer ?
#
loop_
_entity_poly.entity_id
_entity_poly.type
_entity_poly.pdbx_seq_one_letter_code
_entity_poly.pdbx_strand_id
1 'polypeptide(L)'
;MWQRWMLIPSLMVLCVSIATGMGLTKYNSGDEMIIWANKMVPYSNPSESYQFFDAVPWPRECVPERMEYHSMQLGELLQGDRLVKTGFSVKFRRDQQKTKICGGVLTPEDVNAFRWAVTNNFHYDLMIHE
;
A
#
# COMPACT_ATOMS: atom_id res chain seq x y z
N MET A 1 41.96 -24.40 -30.12
CA MET A 1 42.23 -23.00 -29.68
C MET A 1 41.13 -21.99 -30.01
N TRP A 2 40.05 -22.35 -30.73
CA TRP A 2 39.00 -21.40 -31.13
C TRP A 2 37.78 -21.32 -30.17
N GLN A 3 37.52 -22.35 -29.37
CA GLN A 3 36.39 -22.36 -28.41
C GLN A 3 36.49 -21.31 -27.29
N ARG A 4 37.71 -20.99 -26.82
CA ARG A 4 37.92 -19.98 -25.75
C ARG A 4 37.57 -18.55 -26.20
N TRP A 5 37.64 -18.26 -27.49
CA TRP A 5 37.36 -16.93 -28.05
C TRP A 5 35.87 -16.69 -28.32
N MET A 6 35.05 -17.75 -28.42
CA MET A 6 33.59 -17.64 -28.57
C MET A 6 32.85 -17.59 -27.22
N LEU A 7 33.43 -18.16 -26.15
CA LEU A 7 32.82 -18.15 -24.82
C LEU A 7 32.80 -16.75 -24.18
N ILE A 8 33.83 -15.94 -24.44
CA ILE A 8 33.95 -14.58 -23.86
C ILE A 8 32.85 -13.62 -24.35
N PRO A 9 32.59 -13.46 -25.66
CA PRO A 9 31.50 -12.60 -26.11
C PRO A 9 30.12 -13.15 -25.71
N SER A 10 29.94 -14.48 -25.68
CA SER A 10 28.70 -15.12 -25.22
C SER A 10 28.41 -14.83 -23.74
N LEU A 11 29.43 -14.94 -22.87
CA LEU A 11 29.31 -14.64 -21.44
C LEU A 11 29.04 -13.14 -21.19
N MET A 12 29.65 -12.26 -21.99
CA MET A 12 29.40 -10.81 -21.94
C MET A 12 27.96 -10.47 -22.34
N VAL A 13 27.46 -11.04 -23.44
CA VAL A 13 26.08 -10.83 -23.89
C VAL A 13 25.08 -11.33 -22.84
N LEU A 14 25.35 -12.48 -22.22
CA LEU A 14 24.50 -13.01 -21.14
C LEU A 14 24.48 -12.10 -19.91
N CYS A 15 25.62 -11.54 -19.50
CA CYS A 15 25.70 -10.59 -18.38
C CYS A 15 24.93 -9.29 -18.64
N VAL A 16 24.99 -8.75 -19.86
CA VAL A 16 24.27 -7.52 -20.23
C VAL A 16 22.75 -7.74 -20.15
N SER A 17 22.24 -8.87 -20.64
CA SER A 17 20.81 -9.19 -20.59
C SER A 17 20.28 -9.34 -19.15
N ILE A 18 21.09 -9.90 -18.24
CA ILE A 18 20.74 -10.04 -16.82
C ILE A 18 20.71 -8.65 -16.14
N ALA A 19 21.68 -7.78 -16.47
CA ALA A 19 21.76 -6.43 -15.89
C ALA A 19 20.60 -5.51 -16.30
N THR A 20 20.03 -5.69 -17.50
CA THR A 20 18.87 -4.92 -17.97
C THR A 20 17.52 -5.50 -17.55
N GLY A 21 17.47 -6.76 -17.10
CA GLY A 21 16.22 -7.46 -16.77
C GLY A 21 15.63 -7.17 -15.38
N MET A 22 16.40 -6.54 -14.49
CA MET A 22 15.92 -6.13 -13.16
C MET A 22 15.55 -4.65 -13.19
N GLY A 23 14.48 -4.33 -13.91
CA GLY A 23 13.86 -3.01 -13.83
C GLY A 23 13.21 -2.83 -12.46
N LEU A 24 13.97 -2.37 -11.47
CA LEU A 24 13.37 -1.71 -10.30
C LEU A 24 12.62 -0.49 -10.83
N THR A 25 11.29 -0.54 -10.79
CA THR A 25 10.41 0.59 -11.10
C THR A 25 10.62 1.67 -10.06
N LYS A 26 11.64 2.50 -10.27
CA LYS A 26 11.92 3.63 -9.38
C LYS A 26 10.93 4.75 -9.70
N TYR A 27 10.18 5.17 -8.68
CA TYR A 27 9.40 6.41 -8.74
C TYR A 27 10.31 7.60 -9.06
N ASN A 28 9.87 8.44 -9.99
CA ASN A 28 10.46 9.75 -10.27
C ASN A 28 9.85 10.81 -9.36
N SER A 29 10.59 11.91 -9.16
CA SER A 29 10.07 13.02 -8.35
C SER A 29 8.81 13.60 -9.00
N GLY A 30 7.73 13.62 -8.24
CA GLY A 30 6.42 14.10 -8.68
C GLY A 30 5.45 13.00 -9.12
N ASP A 31 5.92 11.75 -9.23
CA ASP A 31 5.03 10.62 -9.54
C ASP A 31 3.96 10.48 -8.45
N GLU A 32 2.74 10.18 -8.89
CA GLU A 32 1.63 9.91 -8.00
C GLU A 32 1.74 8.49 -7.45
N MET A 33 1.73 8.37 -6.12
CA MET A 33 1.78 7.11 -5.40
C MET A 33 0.38 6.81 -4.86
N ILE A 34 -0.11 5.63 -5.22
CA ILE A 34 -1.37 5.11 -4.69
C ILE A 34 -1.07 4.48 -3.33
N ILE A 35 -1.80 4.92 -2.30
CA ILE A 35 -1.75 4.30 -0.98
C ILE A 35 -2.84 3.25 -0.91
N TRP A 36 -2.47 2.05 -0.49
CA TRP A 36 -3.35 0.93 -0.25
C TRP A 36 -3.55 0.76 1.25
N ALA A 37 -4.77 0.55 1.69
CA ALA A 37 -5.09 0.26 3.07
C ALA A 37 -5.29 -1.24 3.26
N ASN A 38 -4.69 -1.80 4.30
CA ASN A 38 -4.81 -3.21 4.63
C ASN A 38 -5.78 -3.40 5.79
N LYS A 39 -5.28 -3.21 7.02
CA LYS A 39 -5.97 -3.54 8.25
C LYS A 39 -5.73 -2.54 9.37
N MET A 40 -6.65 -2.53 10.32
CA MET A 40 -6.52 -1.87 11.62
C MET A 40 -6.52 -2.93 12.72
N VAL A 41 -5.62 -2.74 13.68
CA VAL A 41 -5.34 -3.73 14.74
C VAL A 41 -5.23 -3.02 16.09
N PRO A 42 -5.95 -3.46 17.14
CA PRO A 42 -5.75 -2.98 18.49
C PRO A 42 -4.35 -3.34 18.99
N TYR A 43 -3.62 -2.39 19.57
CA TYR A 43 -2.29 -2.68 20.11
C TYR A 43 -2.31 -3.76 21.21
N SER A 44 -3.37 -3.78 22.04
CA SER A 44 -3.51 -4.74 23.13
C SER A 44 -3.87 -6.16 22.69
N ASN A 45 -4.41 -6.34 21.47
CA ASN A 45 -4.78 -7.65 20.95
C ASN A 45 -4.40 -7.79 19.46
N PRO A 46 -3.13 -8.10 19.16
CA PRO A 46 -2.66 -8.28 17.79
C PRO A 46 -3.31 -9.45 17.02
N SER A 47 -4.05 -10.34 17.71
CA SER A 47 -4.81 -11.41 17.06
C SER A 47 -6.10 -10.90 16.41
N GLU A 48 -6.61 -9.74 16.82
CA GLU A 48 -7.72 -9.06 16.15
C GLU A 48 -7.19 -8.26 14.95
N SER A 49 -7.82 -8.43 13.79
CA SER A 49 -7.55 -7.59 12.64
C SER A 49 -8.84 -7.30 11.88
N TYR A 50 -9.03 -6.04 11.54
CA TYR A 50 -10.20 -5.54 10.84
C TYR A 50 -9.78 -4.86 9.55
N GLN A 51 -10.56 -4.97 8.48
CA GLN A 51 -10.28 -4.21 7.26
C GLN A 51 -10.39 -2.71 7.55
N PHE A 52 -9.52 -1.91 6.92
CA PHE A 52 -9.39 -0.48 7.25
C PHE A 52 -10.72 0.30 7.21
N PHE A 53 -11.52 0.10 6.16
CA PHE A 53 -12.80 0.80 6.00
C PHE A 53 -13.96 0.22 6.84
N ASP A 54 -13.75 -0.96 7.44
CA ASP A 54 -14.76 -1.63 8.28
C ASP A 54 -14.48 -1.46 9.78
N ALA A 55 -13.24 -1.11 10.14
CA ALA A 55 -12.78 -1.05 11.54
C ALA A 55 -13.43 0.08 12.35
N VAL A 56 -13.78 1.19 11.70
CA VAL A 56 -14.42 2.36 12.28
C VAL A 56 -15.47 2.92 11.32
N PRO A 57 -16.49 3.64 11.81
CA PRO A 57 -17.58 4.15 10.96
C PRO A 57 -17.13 5.37 10.17
N TRP A 58 -16.37 5.13 9.09
CA TRP A 58 -15.97 6.18 8.16
C TRP A 58 -17.20 6.85 7.54
N PRO A 59 -17.18 8.18 7.33
CA PRO A 59 -18.20 8.84 6.53
C PRO A 59 -18.27 8.24 5.13
N ARG A 60 -19.46 8.22 4.51
CA ARG A 60 -19.65 7.62 3.19
C ARG A 60 -18.73 8.22 2.13
N GLU A 61 -18.47 9.52 2.20
CA GLU A 61 -17.59 10.22 1.25
C GLU A 61 -16.11 9.88 1.44
N CYS A 62 -15.73 9.24 2.55
CA CYS A 62 -14.39 8.75 2.81
C CYS A 62 -14.20 7.28 2.39
N VAL A 63 -15.29 6.55 2.15
CA VAL A 63 -15.27 5.16 1.72
C VAL A 63 -15.43 5.10 0.19
N PRO A 64 -14.57 4.37 -0.54
CA PRO A 64 -14.75 4.18 -1.97
C PRO A 64 -16.12 3.56 -2.28
N GLU A 65 -16.86 4.11 -3.25
CA GLU A 65 -18.15 3.56 -3.70
C GLU A 65 -18.00 2.10 -4.17
N ARG A 66 -16.86 1.80 -4.80
CA ARG A 66 -16.46 0.46 -5.17
C ARG A 66 -15.07 0.17 -4.62
N MET A 67 -14.96 -0.88 -3.81
CA MET A 67 -13.69 -1.37 -3.31
C MET A 67 -12.86 -1.95 -4.47
N GLU A 68 -11.76 -1.28 -4.80
CA GLU A 68 -10.73 -1.78 -5.71
C GLU A 68 -9.64 -2.47 -4.89
N TYR A 69 -9.42 -3.75 -5.13
CA TYR A 69 -8.44 -4.56 -4.40
C TYR A 69 -7.15 -4.75 -5.21
N HIS A 70 -6.00 -4.72 -4.53
CA HIS A 70 -4.73 -5.07 -5.16
C HIS A 70 -4.65 -6.59 -5.40
N SER A 71 -4.09 -6.98 -6.55
CA SER A 71 -3.75 -8.38 -6.81
C SER A 71 -2.50 -8.76 -6.03
N MET A 72 -2.64 -9.59 -5.00
CA MET A 72 -1.53 -9.97 -4.12
C MET A 72 -0.94 -11.33 -4.51
N GLN A 73 0.30 -11.57 -4.10
CA GLN A 73 0.97 -12.85 -4.22
C GLN A 73 0.39 -13.86 -3.22
N LEU A 74 0.63 -15.16 -3.45
CA LEU A 74 0.11 -16.23 -2.61
C LEU A 74 0.52 -16.06 -1.13
N GLY A 75 1.75 -15.63 -0.86
CA GLY A 75 2.23 -15.42 0.51
C GLY A 75 1.44 -14.37 1.27
N GLU A 76 1.15 -13.24 0.62
CA GLU A 76 0.38 -12.12 1.18
C GLU A 76 -1.08 -12.53 1.43
N LEU A 77 -1.68 -13.28 0.50
CA LEU A 77 -3.02 -13.85 0.67
C LEU A 77 -3.09 -14.82 1.85
N LEU A 78 -2.08 -15.67 2.05
CA LEU A 78 -2.01 -16.60 3.18
C LEU A 78 -1.81 -15.88 4.52
N GLN A 79 -1.11 -14.75 4.51
CA GLN A 79 -1.01 -13.85 5.66
C GLN A 79 -2.34 -13.13 5.96
N GLY A 80 -3.30 -13.20 5.04
CA GLY A 80 -4.64 -12.63 5.18
C GLY A 80 -4.72 -11.16 4.80
N ASP A 81 -3.73 -10.64 4.07
CA ASP A 81 -3.74 -9.25 3.64
C ASP A 81 -4.84 -9.02 2.61
N ARG A 82 -5.44 -7.83 2.66
CA ARG A 82 -6.51 -7.37 1.76
C ARG A 82 -6.33 -5.88 1.49
N LEU A 83 -5.47 -5.59 0.52
CA LEU A 83 -5.16 -4.22 0.13
C LEU A 83 -6.29 -3.60 -0.67
N VAL A 84 -6.91 -2.56 -0.11
CA VAL A 84 -7.95 -1.75 -0.75
C VAL A 84 -7.38 -0.41 -1.14
N LYS A 85 -7.66 0.04 -2.36
CA LYS A 85 -7.24 1.34 -2.85
C LYS A 85 -7.87 2.45 -2.01
N THR A 86 -7.04 3.36 -1.49
CA THR A 86 -7.52 4.53 -0.75
C THR A 86 -7.73 5.73 -1.67
N GLY A 87 -8.44 6.75 -1.15
CA GLY A 87 -8.50 8.07 -1.79
C GLY A 87 -7.29 8.97 -1.50
N PHE A 88 -6.24 8.45 -0.84
CA PHE A 88 -5.05 9.24 -0.55
C PHE A 88 -4.17 9.37 -1.80
N SER A 89 -3.86 10.60 -2.19
CA SER A 89 -2.90 10.90 -3.25
C SER A 89 -1.64 11.53 -2.67
N VAL A 90 -0.51 10.84 -2.82
CA VAL A 90 0.79 11.32 -2.34
C VAL A 90 1.76 11.41 -3.50
N LYS A 91 2.46 12.54 -3.65
CA LYS A 91 3.48 12.72 -4.70
C LYS A 91 4.88 12.39 -4.18
N PHE A 92 5.60 11.54 -4.90
CA PHE A 92 6.95 11.12 -4.49
C PHE A 92 7.92 12.30 -4.51
N ARG A 93 8.66 12.50 -3.41
CA ARG A 93 9.66 13.59 -3.25
C ARG A 93 9.12 14.99 -3.55
N ARG A 94 7.84 15.22 -3.28
CA ARG A 94 7.23 16.55 -3.39
C ARG A 94 6.47 16.86 -2.12
N ASP A 95 6.79 18.01 -1.54
CA ASP A 95 6.05 18.53 -0.41
C ASP A 95 4.63 18.87 -0.85
N GLN A 96 3.66 18.47 -0.04
CA GLN A 96 2.25 18.77 -0.25
C GLN A 96 1.72 19.47 0.99
N GLN A 97 0.90 20.50 0.79
CA GLN A 97 0.21 21.15 1.89
C GLN A 97 -0.84 20.20 2.46
N LYS A 98 -1.21 20.41 3.73
CA LYS A 98 -2.31 19.66 4.34
C LYS A 98 -3.59 19.95 3.58
N THR A 99 -4.17 18.92 3.00
CA THR A 99 -5.44 18.98 2.29
C THR A 99 -6.47 18.13 3.00
N LYS A 100 -7.74 18.47 2.81
CA LYS A 100 -8.85 17.65 3.24
C LYS A 100 -8.98 16.47 2.26
N ILE A 101 -8.83 15.25 2.76
CA ILE A 101 -8.93 14.03 1.94
C ILE A 101 -10.38 13.75 1.57
N CYS A 102 -11.27 13.79 2.57
CA CYS A 102 -12.69 13.55 2.44
C CYS A 102 -13.46 14.42 3.43
N GLY A 103 -14.77 14.55 3.20
CA GLY A 103 -15.71 15.19 4.12
C GLY A 103 -16.71 14.21 4.67
N GLY A 104 -17.69 14.72 5.40
CA GLY A 104 -18.80 13.94 5.92
C GLY A 104 -19.22 14.42 7.30
N VAL A 105 -20.40 13.97 7.72
CA VAL A 105 -20.94 14.25 9.06
C VAL A 105 -20.83 12.98 9.88
N LEU A 106 -20.22 13.08 11.05
CA LEU A 106 -20.16 12.00 12.03
C LEU A 106 -21.26 12.20 13.08
N THR A 107 -21.97 11.13 13.41
CA THR A 107 -22.89 11.11 14.55
C THR A 107 -22.10 11.04 15.87
N PRO A 108 -22.71 11.38 17.02
CA PRO A 108 -22.07 11.18 18.32
C PRO A 108 -21.58 9.75 18.55
N GLU A 109 -22.32 8.77 18.05
CA GLU A 109 -21.97 7.34 18.09
C GLU A 109 -20.71 7.05 17.27
N ASP A 110 -20.64 7.59 16.04
CA ASP A 110 -19.47 7.42 15.17
C ASP A 110 -18.20 8.00 15.83
N VAL A 111 -18.31 9.21 16.38
CA VAL A 111 -17.21 9.88 17.07
C VAL A 111 -16.73 9.05 18.27
N ASN A 112 -17.63 8.40 19.00
CA ASN A 112 -17.25 7.53 20.11
C ASN A 112 -16.49 6.28 19.64
N ALA A 113 -16.85 5.70 18.50
CA ALA A 113 -16.09 4.58 17.91
C ALA A 113 -14.66 5.00 17.53
N PHE A 114 -14.48 6.17 16.90
CA PHE A 114 -13.14 6.71 16.62
C PHE A 114 -12.34 6.98 17.91
N ARG A 115 -12.96 7.60 18.93
CA ARG A 115 -12.31 7.84 20.23
C ARG A 115 -11.90 6.53 20.90
N TRP A 116 -12.74 5.51 20.83
CA TRP A 116 -12.44 4.20 21.36
C TRP A 116 -11.23 3.57 20.66
N ALA A 117 -11.18 3.63 19.32
CA ALA A 117 -10.04 3.13 18.55
C ALA A 117 -8.72 3.88 18.92
N VAL A 118 -8.77 5.20 19.05
CA VAL A 118 -7.61 6.01 19.49
C VAL A 118 -7.19 5.65 20.91
N THR A 119 -8.14 5.50 21.84
CA THR A 119 -7.85 5.19 23.25
C THR A 119 -7.23 3.80 23.43
N ASN A 120 -7.62 2.85 22.58
CA ASN A 120 -7.06 1.49 22.56
C ASN A 120 -5.83 1.35 21.65
N ASN A 121 -5.25 2.48 21.23
CA ASN A 121 -4.04 2.54 20.40
C ASN A 121 -4.14 1.64 19.15
N PHE A 122 -5.26 1.72 18.44
CA PHE A 122 -5.36 1.05 17.15
C PHE A 122 -4.29 1.60 16.21
N HIS A 123 -3.53 0.70 15.59
CA HIS A 123 -2.65 1.06 14.49
C HIS A 123 -3.28 0.59 13.18
N TYR A 124 -2.96 1.31 12.12
CA TYR A 124 -3.42 1.02 10.77
C TYR A 124 -2.22 0.72 9.87
N ASP A 125 -2.42 -0.19 8.93
CA ASP A 125 -1.43 -0.61 7.96
C ASP A 125 -1.77 -0.02 6.59
N LEU A 126 -0.90 0.89 6.12
CA LEU A 126 -0.96 1.54 4.82
C LEU A 126 0.30 1.21 4.03
N MET A 127 0.12 0.72 2.82
CA MET A 127 1.20 0.26 1.95
C MET A 127 1.26 1.08 0.66
N ILE A 128 2.47 1.32 0.19
CA ILE A 128 2.72 1.74 -1.19
C ILE A 128 3.15 0.47 -1.91
N HIS A 129 2.29 -0.04 -2.79
CA HIS A 129 2.60 -1.23 -3.59
C HIS A 129 3.13 -0.76 -4.95
N GLU A 130 4.28 -1.31 -5.36
CA GLU A 130 4.91 -1.09 -6.68
C GLU A 130 4.33 -2.01 -7.76
#